data_AF-G9KIW7-F1
#
_entry.id   AF-G9KIW7-F1
#
_cell.length_a   1.000
_cell.length_b   1.000
_cell.length_c   1.000
_cell.angle_alpha   90.00
_cell.angle_beta   90.00
_cell.angle_gamma   90.00
#
_symmetry.space_group_name_H-M   'P 1'
#
loop_
_entity.id
_entity.type
_entity.pdbx_description
1 polymer ?
#
loop_
_entity_poly.entity_id
_entity_poly.type
_entity_poly.pdbx_seq_one_letter_code
_entity_poly.pdbx_strand_id
1 'polypeptide(L)'
;RVFLFQAPSLEQMQSWVTRINVVAAMFSAPPFPAAVSSQRKFSRPLLPSAATRLSQEEQVRTHEAKLKAMASELREHRAAQLGRKARGKEAEEQRQKEAYLEFEKSRYGTYAALLRVKLKVGSEELDAVEAALAQAGSSEDGLPPAHSSPSPQANPSSQPRAQGPGSEPRTGASSGRWKL
;
A
#
# COMPACT_ATOMS: atom_id res chain seq x y z
N ARG A 1 -11.22 1.25 4.28
CA ARG A 1 -11.56 0.21 5.27
C ARG A 1 -10.54 -0.91 5.12
N VAL A 2 -10.15 -1.57 6.20
CA VAL A 2 -9.23 -2.71 6.19
C VAL A 2 -9.99 -3.91 6.71
N PHE A 3 -9.83 -5.06 6.07
CA PHE A 3 -10.46 -6.32 6.45
C PHE A 3 -9.38 -7.39 6.58
N LEU A 4 -9.54 -8.27 7.56
CA LEU A 4 -8.69 -9.44 7.75
C LEU A 4 -9.50 -10.68 7.43
N PHE A 5 -8.89 -11.60 6.69
CA PHE A 5 -9.48 -12.88 6.32
C PHE A 5 -8.53 -13.99 6.75
N GLN A 6 -9.10 -15.11 7.22
CA GLN A 6 -8.36 -16.32 7.55
C GLN A 6 -8.77 -17.42 6.57
N ALA A 7 -7.80 -18.06 5.93
CA ALA A 7 -8.04 -19.20 5.06
C ALA A 7 -7.75 -20.52 5.80
N PRO A 8 -8.40 -21.64 5.41
CA PRO A 8 -8.16 -22.95 6.02
C PRO A 8 -6.77 -23.54 5.76
N SER A 9 -6.10 -23.10 4.68
CA SER A 9 -4.76 -23.55 4.31
C SER A 9 -3.98 -22.46 3.56
N LEU A 10 -2.66 -22.63 3.44
CA LEU A 10 -1.80 -21.74 2.66
C LEU A 10 -2.22 -21.69 1.19
N GLU A 11 -2.54 -22.86 0.61
CA GLU A 11 -3.02 -22.98 -0.77
C GLU A 11 -4.31 -22.18 -0.98
N GLN A 12 -5.29 -22.34 -0.10
CA GLN A 12 -6.52 -21.57 -0.17
C GLN A 12 -6.26 -20.07 -0.02
N MET A 13 -5.36 -19.66 0.88
CA MET A 13 -4.97 -18.25 1.02
C MET A 13 -4.39 -17.70 -0.28
N GLN A 14 -3.47 -18.44 -0.92
CA GLN A 14 -2.85 -18.06 -2.19
C GLN A 14 -3.87 -18.00 -3.33
N SER A 15 -4.83 -18.94 -3.37
CA SER A 15 -5.91 -18.93 -4.36
C SER A 15 -6.81 -17.71 -4.21
N TRP A 16 -7.24 -17.40 -2.99
CA TRP A 16 -8.02 -16.20 -2.71
C TRP A 16 -7.29 -14.92 -3.11
N VAL A 17 -6.00 -14.79 -2.75
CA VAL A 17 -5.17 -13.64 -3.14
C VAL A 17 -5.06 -13.52 -4.66
N THR A 18 -4.81 -14.62 -5.35
CA THR A 18 -4.64 -14.66 -6.80
C THR A 18 -5.93 -14.23 -7.51
N ARG A 19 -7.06 -14.84 -7.16
CA ARG A 19 -8.37 -14.56 -7.78
C ARG A 19 -8.79 -13.11 -7.57
N ILE A 20 -8.64 -12.58 -6.35
CA ILE A 20 -8.91 -11.17 -6.05
C ILE A 20 -8.04 -10.27 -6.91
N ASN A 21 -6.75 -10.56 -7.04
CA ASN A 21 -5.84 -9.75 -7.84
C ASN A 21 -6.13 -9.83 -9.33
N VAL A 22 -6.52 -10.98 -9.88
CA VAL A 22 -6.91 -11.13 -11.29
C VAL A 22 -8.13 -10.27 -11.58
N VAL A 23 -9.19 -10.39 -10.77
CA VAL A 23 -10.40 -9.58 -10.91
C VAL A 23 -10.06 -8.10 -10.76
N ALA A 24 -9.27 -7.73 -9.75
CA ALA A 24 -8.85 -6.34 -9.58
C ALA A 24 -8.06 -5.82 -10.80
N ALA A 25 -7.20 -6.63 -11.40
CA ALA A 25 -6.45 -6.25 -12.60
C ALA A 25 -7.38 -5.99 -13.79
N MET A 26 -8.39 -6.83 -13.99
CA MET A 26 -9.38 -6.70 -15.07
C MET A 26 -10.22 -5.43 -14.93
N PHE A 27 -10.66 -5.09 -13.71
CA PHE A 27 -11.66 -4.05 -13.50
C PHE A 27 -11.10 -2.71 -12.97
N SER A 28 -9.81 -2.65 -12.60
CA SER A 28 -9.19 -1.41 -12.10
C SER A 28 -9.26 -0.28 -13.12
N ALA A 29 -9.94 0.81 -12.78
CA ALA A 29 -10.01 1.99 -13.63
C ALA A 29 -8.77 2.91 -13.43
N PRO A 30 -8.35 3.66 -14.46
CA PRO A 30 -7.29 4.65 -14.32
C PRO A 30 -7.68 5.72 -13.29
N PRO A 31 -6.76 6.15 -12.40
CA PRO A 31 -7.04 7.22 -11.45
C PRO A 31 -7.43 8.51 -12.19
N PHE A 32 -8.31 9.31 -11.57
CA PHE A 32 -8.65 10.62 -12.12
C PHE A 32 -7.38 11.48 -12.26
N PRO A 33 -7.30 12.33 -13.32
CA PRO A 33 -6.24 13.32 -13.37
C PRO A 33 -6.28 14.15 -12.10
N ALA A 34 -5.10 14.40 -11.51
CA ALA A 34 -5.01 15.21 -10.32
C ALA A 34 -5.70 16.55 -10.57
N ALA A 35 -6.53 17.00 -9.61
CA ALA A 35 -7.23 18.27 -9.74
C ALA A 35 -6.23 19.39 -10.03
N VAL A 36 -6.49 20.20 -11.06
CA VAL A 36 -5.65 21.34 -11.47
C VAL A 36 -5.89 22.51 -10.51
N SER A 37 -5.59 22.28 -9.25
CA SER A 37 -5.47 23.29 -8.19
C SER A 37 -4.12 23.06 -7.56
N SER A 38 -3.37 24.13 -7.32
CA SER A 38 -1.96 24.11 -6.91
C SER A 38 -1.72 23.32 -5.60
N GLN A 39 -1.67 22.00 -5.66
CA GLN A 39 -1.27 21.20 -4.51
C GLN A 39 0.26 21.17 -4.46
N ARG A 40 0.85 22.07 -3.66
CA ARG A 40 2.27 22.02 -3.27
C ARG A 40 2.64 20.76 -2.46
N LYS A 41 1.71 19.81 -2.26
CA LYS A 41 1.84 18.67 -1.34
C LYS A 41 1.36 17.38 -1.99
N PHE A 42 1.99 16.27 -1.62
CA PHE A 42 1.60 14.94 -2.06
C PHE A 42 0.21 14.57 -1.50
N SER A 43 -0.66 14.06 -2.38
CA SER A 43 -1.94 13.47 -2.03
C SER A 43 -2.14 12.21 -2.87
N ARG A 44 -2.82 11.21 -2.30
CA ARG A 44 -3.14 9.98 -3.04
C ARG A 44 -4.20 10.29 -4.11
N PRO A 45 -4.02 9.84 -5.36
CA PRO A 45 -5.00 10.05 -6.42
C PRO A 45 -6.37 9.45 -6.08
N LEU A 46 -7.43 10.13 -6.50
CA LEU A 46 -8.80 9.62 -6.41
C LEU A 46 -9.05 8.60 -7.52
N LEU A 47 -9.61 7.46 -7.15
CA LEU A 47 -10.01 6.42 -8.10
C LEU A 47 -11.44 6.65 -8.60
N PRO A 48 -11.77 6.29 -9.84
CA PRO A 48 -13.14 6.27 -10.32
C PRO A 48 -14.00 5.31 -9.51
N SER A 49 -15.29 5.65 -9.35
CA SER A 49 -16.27 4.75 -8.74
C SER A 49 -16.76 3.65 -9.70
N ALA A 50 -16.44 3.75 -10.99
CA ALA A 50 -16.85 2.79 -12.01
C ALA A 50 -15.65 1.96 -12.49
N ALA A 51 -15.92 0.72 -12.91
CA ALA A 51 -14.91 -0.15 -13.51
C ALA A 51 -14.40 0.39 -14.86
N THR A 52 -13.21 -0.04 -15.26
CA THR A 52 -12.65 0.26 -16.59
C THR A 52 -13.60 -0.22 -17.71
N ARG A 53 -13.57 0.48 -18.85
CA ARG A 53 -14.27 0.08 -20.09
C ARG A 53 -13.30 -0.40 -21.17
N LEU A 54 -12.02 -0.56 -20.81
CA LEU A 54 -10.96 -1.00 -21.71
C LEU A 54 -11.08 -2.49 -22.00
N SER A 55 -10.67 -2.90 -23.20
CA SER A 55 -10.39 -4.32 -23.50
C SER A 55 -9.27 -4.87 -22.62
N GLN A 56 -9.14 -6.19 -22.50
CA GLN A 56 -8.10 -6.80 -21.66
C GLN A 56 -6.69 -6.45 -22.17
N GLU A 57 -6.50 -6.33 -23.49
CA GLU A 57 -5.25 -5.93 -24.13
C GLU A 57 -4.90 -4.46 -23.88
N GLU A 58 -5.90 -3.57 -23.94
CA GLU A 58 -5.73 -2.17 -23.54
C GLU A 58 -5.44 -2.03 -22.05
N GLN A 59 -6.07 -2.86 -21.23
CA GLN A 59 -5.88 -2.88 -19.79
C GLN A 59 -4.45 -3.31 -19.42
N VAL A 60 -3.89 -4.33 -20.08
CA VAL A 60 -2.47 -4.71 -19.94
C VAL A 60 -1.56 -3.54 -20.28
N ARG A 61 -1.75 -2.93 -21.46
CA ARG A 61 -0.94 -1.78 -21.90
C ARG A 61 -1.01 -0.62 -20.90
N THR A 62 -2.19 -0.38 -20.32
CA THR A 62 -2.40 0.66 -19.31
C THR A 62 -1.62 0.36 -18.03
N HIS A 63 -1.68 -0.88 -17.52
CA HIS A 63 -0.94 -1.28 -16.31
C HIS A 63 0.57 -1.23 -16.54
N GLU A 64 1.07 -1.64 -17.70
CA GLU A 64 2.48 -1.56 -18.06
C GLU A 64 2.98 -0.11 -18.14
N ALA A 65 2.21 0.77 -18.77
CA ALA A 65 2.54 2.19 -18.83
C ALA A 65 2.57 2.80 -17.42
N LYS A 66 1.62 2.44 -16.55
CA LYS A 66 1.60 2.88 -15.16
C LYS A 66 2.77 2.33 -14.36
N LEU A 67 3.13 1.06 -14.51
CA LEU A 67 4.32 0.46 -13.89
C LEU A 67 5.58 1.25 -14.28
N LYS A 68 5.76 1.54 -15.57
CA LYS A 68 6.90 2.32 -16.07
C LYS A 68 6.92 3.73 -15.48
N ALA A 69 5.76 4.39 -15.43
CA ALA A 69 5.62 5.73 -14.86
C ALA A 69 5.98 5.75 -13.36
N MET A 70 5.42 4.83 -12.56
CA MET A 70 5.70 4.72 -11.12
C MET A 70 7.16 4.40 -10.85
N ALA A 71 7.77 3.51 -11.66
CA ALA A 71 9.20 3.20 -11.55
C ALA A 71 10.09 4.41 -11.88
N SER A 72 9.69 5.26 -12.84
CA SER A 72 10.43 6.50 -13.14
C SER A 72 10.29 7.51 -12.01
N GLU A 73 9.06 7.77 -11.57
CA GLU A 73 8.79 8.75 -10.52
C GLU A 73 9.46 8.35 -9.20
N LEU A 74 9.50 7.06 -8.86
CA LEU A 74 10.23 6.56 -7.69
C LEU A 74 11.73 6.80 -7.79
N ARG A 75 12.32 6.58 -8.99
CA ARG A 75 13.74 6.83 -9.22
C ARG A 75 14.07 8.31 -9.07
N GLU A 76 13.26 9.17 -9.68
CA GLU A 76 13.39 10.63 -9.58
C GLU A 76 13.21 11.11 -8.14
N HIS A 77 12.23 10.57 -7.41
CA HIS A 77 12.00 10.87 -6.01
C HIS A 77 13.24 10.55 -5.17
N ARG A 78 13.80 9.35 -5.29
CA ARG A 78 15.02 8.94 -4.57
C ARG A 78 16.23 9.79 -4.94
N ALA A 79 16.39 10.14 -6.22
CA ALA A 79 17.46 11.03 -6.66
C ALA A 79 17.34 12.43 -6.02
N ALA A 80 16.13 12.98 -5.92
CA ALA A 80 15.89 14.27 -5.28
C ALA A 80 16.17 14.26 -3.76
N GLN A 81 15.97 13.12 -3.08
CA GLN A 81 16.29 12.94 -1.65
C GLN A 81 17.79 13.05 -1.37
N LEU A 82 18.62 12.46 -2.23
CA LEU A 82 20.07 12.46 -2.04
C LEU A 82 20.66 13.87 -2.11
N GLY A 83 20.01 14.77 -2.85
CA GLY A 83 20.43 16.17 -2.99
C GLY A 83 19.90 17.12 -1.90
N ARG A 84 18.96 16.71 -1.04
CA ARG A 84 18.30 17.63 -0.10
C ARG A 84 17.84 16.95 1.20
N LYS A 85 18.33 17.45 2.34
CA LYS A 85 17.87 17.01 3.67
C LYS A 85 16.54 17.66 4.02
N ALA A 86 15.44 16.96 3.79
CA ALA A 86 14.15 17.35 4.36
C ALA A 86 14.15 17.19 5.88
N ARG A 87 13.34 18.01 6.57
CA ARG A 87 13.20 17.96 8.03
C ARG A 87 11.74 17.99 8.46
N GLY A 88 11.44 17.36 9.59
CA GLY A 88 10.11 17.33 10.19
C GLY A 88 9.05 16.87 9.20
N LYS A 89 8.03 17.71 9.00
CA LYS A 89 6.87 17.42 8.14
C LYS A 89 7.22 17.11 6.68
N GLU A 90 8.23 17.78 6.13
CA GLU A 90 8.65 17.54 4.74
C GLU A 90 9.24 16.13 4.55
N ALA A 91 10.00 15.65 5.55
CA ALA A 91 10.57 14.31 5.53
C ALA A 91 9.47 13.23 5.64
N GLU A 92 8.40 13.51 6.40
CA GLU A 92 7.25 12.62 6.48
C GLU A 92 6.48 12.55 5.16
N GLU A 93 6.17 13.70 4.54
CA GLU A 93 5.50 13.79 3.23
C GLU A 93 6.29 13.02 2.15
N GLN A 94 7.61 13.13 2.21
CA GLN A 94 8.52 12.37 1.36
C GLN A 94 8.45 10.86 1.57
N ARG A 95 8.50 10.38 2.82
CA ARG A 95 8.34 8.95 3.13
C ARG A 95 6.99 8.41 2.68
N GLN A 96 5.92 9.20 2.87
CA GLN A 96 4.58 8.83 2.42
C GLN A 96 4.51 8.72 0.89
N LYS A 97 5.13 9.65 0.16
CA LYS A 97 5.23 9.60 -1.30
C LYS A 97 6.01 8.37 -1.76
N GLU A 98 7.17 8.09 -1.16
CA GLU A 98 7.98 6.91 -1.51
C GLU A 98 7.20 5.61 -1.29
N ALA A 99 6.60 5.43 -0.10
CA ALA A 99 5.81 4.23 0.21
C ALA A 99 4.61 4.06 -0.75
N TYR A 100 3.98 5.17 -1.17
CA TYR A 100 2.93 5.12 -2.18
C TYR A 100 3.45 4.67 -3.54
N LEU A 101 4.56 5.24 -4.01
CA LEU A 101 5.14 4.89 -5.31
C LEU A 101 5.60 3.43 -5.36
N GLU A 102 6.18 2.92 -4.27
CA GLU A 102 6.54 1.49 -4.15
C GLU A 102 5.31 0.59 -4.20
N PHE A 103 4.28 0.93 -3.43
CA PHE A 103 3.02 0.20 -3.41
C PHE A 103 2.37 0.15 -4.80
N GLU A 104 2.23 1.30 -5.47
CA GLU A 104 1.63 1.38 -6.80
C GLU A 104 2.46 0.66 -7.85
N LYS A 105 3.79 0.80 -7.82
CA LYS A 105 4.69 0.07 -8.72
C LYS A 105 4.47 -1.44 -8.57
N SER A 106 4.44 -1.95 -7.34
CA SER A 106 4.18 -3.38 -7.06
C SER A 106 2.79 -3.79 -7.58
N ARG A 107 1.75 -3.01 -7.28
CA ARG A 107 0.37 -3.26 -7.71
C ARG A 107 0.23 -3.39 -9.23
N TYR A 108 0.72 -2.40 -9.98
CA TYR A 108 0.65 -2.43 -11.44
C TYR A 108 1.53 -3.52 -12.04
N GLY A 109 2.65 -3.87 -11.41
CA GLY A 109 3.48 -5.02 -11.78
C GLY A 109 2.71 -6.33 -11.69
N THR A 110 2.06 -6.58 -10.56
CA THR A 110 1.20 -7.74 -10.34
C THR A 110 0.06 -7.78 -11.36
N TYR A 111 -0.66 -6.67 -11.56
CA TYR A 111 -1.78 -6.63 -12.50
C TYR A 111 -1.37 -6.90 -13.95
N ALA A 112 -0.26 -6.30 -14.40
CA ALA A 112 0.26 -6.55 -15.74
C ALA A 112 0.65 -8.02 -15.92
N ALA A 113 1.36 -8.61 -14.94
CA ALA A 113 1.77 -10.01 -15.01
C ALA A 113 0.57 -10.98 -15.08
N LEU A 114 -0.42 -10.79 -14.19
CA LEU A 114 -1.61 -11.63 -14.13
C LEU A 114 -2.42 -11.58 -15.44
N LEU A 115 -2.65 -10.38 -15.99
CA LEU A 115 -3.39 -10.25 -17.24
C LEU A 115 -2.64 -10.80 -18.45
N ARG A 116 -1.31 -10.72 -18.49
CA ARG A 116 -0.53 -11.37 -19.55
C ARG A 116 -0.71 -12.89 -19.55
N VAL A 117 -0.67 -13.50 -18.36
CA VAL A 117 -0.91 -14.95 -18.24
C VAL A 117 -2.35 -15.27 -18.66
N LYS A 118 -3.34 -14.50 -18.19
CA LYS A 118 -4.73 -14.68 -18.59
C LYS A 118 -4.92 -14.61 -20.11
N LEU A 119 -4.36 -13.59 -20.78
CA LEU A 119 -4.45 -13.44 -22.24
C LEU A 119 -3.79 -14.61 -22.97
N LYS A 120 -2.66 -15.12 -22.46
CA LYS A 120 -1.98 -16.29 -23.02
C LYS A 120 -2.81 -17.57 -22.89
N VAL A 121 -3.51 -17.73 -21.76
CA VAL A 121 -4.42 -18.86 -21.54
C VAL A 121 -5.66 -18.75 -22.43
N GLY A 122 -6.15 -17.53 -22.70
CA GLY A 122 -7.32 -17.30 -23.54
C GLY A 122 -8.65 -17.77 -22.90
N SER A 123 -8.65 -17.99 -21.57
CA SER A 123 -9.84 -18.41 -20.81
C SER A 123 -10.32 -17.30 -19.88
N GLU A 124 -11.63 -17.26 -19.66
CA GLU A 124 -12.28 -16.46 -18.61
C GLU A 124 -12.39 -17.24 -17.29
N GLU A 125 -12.15 -18.55 -17.30
CA GLU A 125 -12.18 -19.39 -16.10
C GLU A 125 -10.96 -19.11 -15.22
N LEU A 126 -11.20 -18.61 -14.00
CA LEU A 126 -10.14 -18.28 -13.05
C LEU A 126 -9.29 -19.50 -12.66
N ASP A 127 -9.87 -20.71 -12.66
CA ASP A 127 -9.17 -21.96 -12.36
C ASP A 127 -8.07 -22.24 -13.39
N ALA A 128 -8.36 -22.05 -14.67
CA ALA A 128 -7.38 -22.23 -15.75
C ALA A 128 -6.24 -21.20 -15.67
N VAL A 129 -6.57 -19.95 -15.33
CA VAL A 129 -5.58 -18.87 -15.14
C VAL A 129 -4.68 -19.16 -13.94
N GLU A 130 -5.26 -19.59 -12.82
CA GLU A 130 -4.52 -19.96 -11.61
C GLU A 130 -3.59 -21.16 -11.85
N ALA A 131 -4.07 -22.20 -12.54
CA ALA A 131 -3.26 -23.35 -12.91
C ALA A 131 -2.08 -22.95 -13.82
N ALA A 132 -2.29 -22.00 -14.74
CA ALA A 132 -1.22 -21.48 -15.58
C ALA A 132 -0.21 -20.61 -14.79
N LEU A 133 -0.68 -19.84 -13.80
CA LEU A 133 0.18 -19.07 -12.91
C LEU A 133 1.05 -19.96 -12.02
N ALA A 134 0.50 -21.04 -11.49
CA ALA A 134 1.25 -22.03 -10.70
C ALA A 134 2.37 -22.69 -11.53
N GLN A 135 2.11 -22.95 -12.81
CA GLN A 135 3.12 -23.47 -13.76
C GLN A 135 4.16 -22.42 -14.19
N ALA A 136 3.77 -21.14 -14.27
CA ALA A 136 4.69 -20.06 -14.60
C ALA A 136 5.62 -19.72 -13.42
N GLY A 137 5.13 -19.81 -12.18
CA GLY A 137 5.91 -19.50 -10.97
C GLY A 137 6.92 -20.57 -10.54
N SER A 138 6.91 -21.77 -11.15
CA SER A 138 7.93 -22.80 -10.96
C SER A 138 9.15 -22.61 -11.87
N SER A 139 9.05 -21.72 -12.86
CA SER A 139 10.18 -21.24 -13.65
C SER A 139 10.65 -19.93 -13.03
N GLU A 140 11.85 -19.90 -12.45
CA GLU A 140 12.48 -18.73 -11.83
C GLU A 140 12.52 -17.53 -12.80
N ASP A 141 11.45 -16.72 -12.82
CA ASP A 141 11.43 -15.44 -13.51
C ASP A 141 10.54 -14.43 -12.75
N GLY A 142 11.12 -13.85 -11.71
CA GLY A 142 10.90 -12.45 -11.34
C GLY A 142 9.52 -12.03 -10.82
N LEU A 143 8.63 -12.92 -10.39
CA LEU A 143 7.43 -12.49 -9.66
C LEU A 143 7.86 -11.94 -8.29
N PRO A 144 7.69 -10.63 -8.00
CA PRO A 144 7.97 -10.13 -6.67
C PRO A 144 7.03 -10.86 -5.69
N PRO A 145 7.53 -11.27 -4.52
CA PRO A 145 6.67 -11.83 -3.49
C PRO A 145 5.51 -10.86 -3.27
N ALA A 146 4.30 -11.40 -3.09
CA ALA A 146 3.14 -10.60 -2.74
C ALA A 146 3.47 -9.83 -1.45
N HIS A 147 3.92 -8.58 -1.60
CA HIS A 147 4.18 -7.70 -0.49
C HIS A 147 2.81 -7.31 0.06
N SER A 148 2.30 -8.18 0.93
CA SER A 148 1.20 -7.89 1.83
C SER A 148 1.45 -6.52 2.45
N SER A 149 0.42 -5.67 2.36
CA SER A 149 0.39 -4.26 2.75
C SER A 149 1.31 -3.90 3.94
N PRO A 150 1.89 -2.68 3.96
CA PRO A 150 2.67 -2.23 5.10
C PRO A 150 1.82 -2.30 6.37
N SER A 151 2.32 -3.03 7.36
CA SER A 151 1.67 -3.17 8.67
C SER A 151 1.31 -1.80 9.24
N PRO A 152 0.11 -1.61 9.80
CA PRO A 152 -0.21 -0.38 10.50
C PRO A 152 0.76 -0.22 11.67
N GLN A 153 1.60 0.82 11.64
CA GLN A 153 2.44 1.18 12.77
C GLN A 153 1.54 1.47 13.97
N ALA A 154 1.62 0.62 15.00
CA ALA A 154 1.01 0.90 16.28
C ALA A 154 1.74 2.09 16.91
N ASN A 155 1.02 3.21 17.10
CA ASN A 155 1.49 4.34 17.90
C ASN A 155 1.66 3.88 19.36
N PRO A 156 2.85 3.92 19.98
CA PRO A 156 2.98 3.68 21.40
C PRO A 156 2.78 4.99 22.16
N SER A 157 1.54 5.46 22.21
CA SER A 157 1.17 6.61 23.05
C SER A 157 -0.20 6.42 23.67
N SER A 158 -0.35 5.33 24.41
CA SER A 158 -1.46 5.13 25.35
C SER A 158 -1.03 4.16 26.44
N GLN A 159 -0.19 4.61 27.38
CA GLN A 159 -0.07 3.93 28.67
C GLN A 159 -1.04 4.61 29.67
N PRO A 160 -1.99 3.88 30.25
CA PRO A 160 -2.75 4.38 31.39
C PRO A 160 -1.86 4.30 32.64
N ARG A 161 -1.70 5.44 33.32
CA ARG A 161 -0.96 5.56 34.58
C ARG A 161 -1.70 4.78 35.68
N ALA A 162 -1.20 3.61 36.04
CA ALA A 162 -1.64 2.87 37.21
C ALA A 162 -1.26 3.65 38.49
N GLN A 163 -2.27 3.97 39.30
CA GLN A 163 -2.14 4.57 40.63
C GLN A 163 -1.68 3.47 41.60
N GLY A 164 -0.55 3.67 42.28
CA GLY A 164 -0.17 2.86 43.43
C GLY A 164 -0.79 3.43 44.71
N PRO A 165 -1.33 2.60 45.63
CA PRO A 165 -1.76 3.08 46.94
C PRO A 165 -0.68 2.85 48.00
N GLY A 166 -0.67 3.72 49.00
CA GLY A 166 -0.16 3.40 50.32
C GLY A 166 1.00 4.28 50.77
N SER A 167 0.67 5.30 51.58
CA SER A 167 1.37 5.65 52.83
C SER A 167 0.66 6.82 53.49
N GLU A 168 0.04 6.56 54.63
CA GLU A 168 -0.40 7.54 55.63
C GLU A 168 0.19 7.06 56.99
N PRO A 169 0.26 7.87 58.07
CA PRO A 169 -0.12 9.28 58.19
C PRO A 169 0.82 10.13 59.10
N ARG A 170 0.37 11.37 59.34
CA ARG A 170 0.48 12.20 60.58
C ARG A 170 1.51 13.34 60.71
N THR A 171 0.92 14.54 60.67
CA THR A 171 1.03 15.70 61.60
C THR A 171 2.38 16.37 61.86
N GLY A 172 2.45 17.67 61.59
CA GLY A 172 3.43 18.59 62.18
C GLY A 172 3.42 19.98 61.55
N ALA A 173 3.16 21.00 62.35
CA ALA A 173 2.96 22.41 61.99
C ALA A 173 4.20 23.13 61.44
N SER A 174 3.99 24.23 60.70
CA SER A 174 4.51 25.60 60.99
C SER A 174 4.75 26.47 59.75
N SER A 175 4.01 27.59 59.68
CA SER A 175 4.43 28.97 59.39
C SER A 175 5.39 29.35 58.24
N GLY A 176 4.97 30.38 57.46
CA GLY A 176 5.83 31.35 56.77
C GLY A 176 5.51 31.51 55.27
N ARG A 177 4.77 32.54 54.82
CA ARG A 177 5.25 33.88 54.35
C ARG A 177 6.21 33.73 53.15
N TRP A 178 5.93 34.23 51.94
CA TRP A 178 6.06 35.64 51.49
C TRP A 178 5.15 36.01 50.30
N LYS A 179 4.98 37.34 50.14
CA LYS A 179 4.06 38.09 49.29
C LYS A 179 4.48 38.18 47.80
N LEU A 180 3.52 38.69 47.01
CA LEU A 180 3.57 39.35 45.68
C LEU A 180 4.97 39.74 45.17
#